data_AF-A0A1E9TDQ1-F1
#
_entry.id   AF-A0A1E9TDQ1-F1
#
_cell.length_a   1.000
_cell.length_b   1.000
_cell.length_c   1.000
_cell.angle_alpha   90.00
_cell.angle_beta   90.00
_cell.angle_gamma   90.00
#
_symmetry.space_group_name_H-M   'P 1'
#
loop_
_entity.id
_entity.type
_entity.pdbx_description
1 polymer ?
#
loop_
_entity_poly.entity_id
_entity_poly.type
_entity_poly.pdbx_seq_one_letter_code
_entity_poly.pdbx_strand_id
1 'polypeptide(L)'
;MNIPVILYGDDGTLLNGIETQHGRISVARTVQDFSEALGMAHTGIARALLCARVPSELSASTVDSLAQSEVLLAVIAPENLPLPAEAHRIRTEAALEEILGSIERAVDAALARPRGAYGVQHTASGTLPGNTLTMDPSGYGYDAAGQNAVGYGYDIGTGHADYSLPGLSAGAYGYDPAYGAQSPEFPADSYGRNTPEGAVPSSFDPVAQNPEAPAIPGDEESVLTRAAAIVDGFAPGSEYARRFEEENGDSQPLHPDITPTPEAPARYQPGHRIGKILTVWGTHGAPGRSTIAFNLAALAAQKGQSVCLIDADTYAPSLDALMALEDAGSGLAIICSDADRAQLDEKKAGAIMERVPLKQGFFDFLSGITSSSRWPEVRARAFSEVLGWLKLHYDIVICDVAAPIEVDEELTFDGPAPRRNAATLTALAESDRVIVVGEADVVGLPRLINLAREVQERSDLIAPGTSVQYWLNRSRREAAGFNPEAKMRDNWSRYLSVPLDGVIPYERKIMDRLRRNGEALLEVAPRHAMVQAFDAMLEGMYAVRPVG
;
A
#
# COMPACT_ATOMS: atom_id res chain seq x y z
N MET A 1 -13.23 -6.80 25.27
CA MET A 1 -12.40 -6.28 24.16
C MET A 1 -11.19 -5.60 24.79
N ASN A 2 -9.98 -5.85 24.27
CA ASN A 2 -8.77 -5.14 24.69
C ASN A 2 -8.78 -3.72 24.12
N ILE A 3 -8.35 -2.73 24.91
CA ILE A 3 -8.31 -1.31 24.58
C ILE A 3 -6.84 -0.91 24.55
N PRO A 4 -6.21 -0.87 23.36
CA PRO A 4 -4.85 -0.39 23.23
C PRO A 4 -4.79 1.13 23.45
N VAL A 5 -3.82 1.60 24.22
CA VAL A 5 -3.67 3.01 24.61
C VAL A 5 -2.28 3.53 24.26
N ILE A 6 -2.19 4.75 23.74
CA ILE A 6 -0.93 5.51 23.68
C ILE A 6 -0.84 6.36 24.94
N LEU A 7 0.29 6.29 25.66
CA LEU A 7 0.59 7.15 26.80
C LEU A 7 1.42 8.35 26.34
N TYR A 8 0.88 9.57 26.52
CA TYR A 8 1.61 10.81 26.27
C TYR A 8 2.07 11.47 27.58
N GLY A 9 3.37 11.77 27.65
CA GLY A 9 3.96 12.59 28.72
C GLY A 9 3.99 11.92 30.09
N ASP A 10 3.87 10.59 30.16
CA ASP A 10 4.01 9.78 31.38
C ASP A 10 5.49 9.77 31.84
N ASP A 11 5.71 9.73 33.15
CA ASP A 11 7.03 9.60 33.78
C ASP A 11 7.41 8.12 34.04
N GLY A 12 6.55 7.20 33.62
CA GLY A 12 6.63 5.77 33.83
C GLY A 12 5.72 5.27 34.95
N THR A 13 5.08 6.15 35.73
CA THR A 13 4.17 5.72 36.80
C THR A 13 2.89 5.09 36.27
N LEU A 14 2.28 5.65 35.22
CA LEU A 14 1.08 5.08 34.61
C LEU A 14 1.39 3.81 33.82
N LEU A 15 2.51 3.77 33.08
CA LEU A 15 2.98 2.59 32.36
C LEU A 15 3.10 1.37 33.29
N ASN A 16 3.92 1.46 34.34
CA ASN A 16 4.14 0.37 35.28
C ASN A 16 2.83 -0.03 35.99
N GLY A 17 1.95 0.93 36.30
CA GLY A 17 0.64 0.68 36.89
C GLY A 17 -0.27 -0.16 35.99
N ILE A 18 -0.40 0.22 34.71
CA ILE A 18 -1.24 -0.47 33.73
C ILE A 18 -0.74 -1.89 33.48
N GLU A 19 0.57 -2.05 33.30
CA GLU A 19 1.19 -3.37 33.09
C GLU A 19 0.98 -4.31 34.28
N THR A 20 1.01 -3.78 35.52
CA THR A 20 0.83 -4.57 36.74
C THR A 20 -0.62 -5.03 36.96
N GLN A 21 -1.62 -4.24 36.54
CA GLN A 21 -3.03 -4.57 36.78
C GLN A 21 -3.63 -5.60 35.81
N HIS A 22 -2.98 -5.87 34.67
CA HIS A 22 -3.42 -6.87 33.67
C HIS A 22 -4.94 -6.79 33.29
N GLY A 23 -5.45 -5.57 33.11
CA GLY A 23 -6.86 -5.29 32.81
C GLY A 23 -7.24 -5.35 31.32
N ARG A 24 -8.38 -4.74 30.94
CA ARG A 24 -8.78 -4.57 29.53
C ARG A 24 -7.98 -3.50 28.79
N ILE A 25 -7.15 -2.71 29.48
CA ILE A 25 -6.32 -1.66 28.90
C ILE A 25 -4.89 -2.16 28.77
N SER A 26 -4.29 -1.97 27.59
CA SER A 26 -2.89 -2.32 27.32
C SER A 26 -2.16 -1.14 26.68
N VAL A 27 -0.94 -0.85 27.13
CA VAL A 27 -0.13 0.21 26.48
C VAL A 27 0.44 -0.30 25.16
N ALA A 28 0.15 0.42 24.08
CA ALA A 28 0.71 0.14 22.75
C ALA A 28 2.06 0.86 22.55
N ARG A 29 2.13 2.12 22.97
CA ARG A 29 3.33 2.99 22.93
C ARG A 29 3.28 4.03 24.05
N THR A 30 4.46 4.47 24.47
CA THR A 30 4.66 5.62 25.35
C THR A 30 5.52 6.64 24.61
N VAL A 31 5.09 7.90 24.58
CA VAL A 31 5.67 8.98 23.78
C VAL A 31 5.76 10.26 24.60
N GLN A 32 6.78 11.08 24.34
CA GLN A 32 7.00 12.35 25.03
C GLN A 32 6.64 13.57 24.17
N ASP A 33 6.54 13.39 22.86
CA ASP A 33 6.06 14.37 21.89
C ASP A 33 4.56 14.15 21.58
N PHE A 34 3.80 15.23 21.47
CA PHE A 34 2.35 15.16 21.25
C PHE A 34 1.99 15.00 19.77
N SER A 35 2.80 15.55 18.86
CA SER A 35 2.64 15.35 17.41
C SER A 35 2.96 13.91 17.03
N GLU A 36 3.95 13.29 17.68
CA GLU A 36 4.20 11.84 17.58
C GLU A 36 2.99 11.03 18.07
N ALA A 37 2.44 11.37 19.24
CA ALA A 37 1.27 10.71 19.82
C ALA A 37 0.04 10.76 18.91
N LEU A 38 -0.19 11.92 18.29
CA LEU A 38 -1.28 12.17 17.35
C LEU A 38 -1.08 11.35 16.06
N GLY A 39 0.11 11.42 15.46
CA GLY A 39 0.45 10.63 14.27
C GLY A 39 0.28 9.12 14.50
N MET A 40 0.72 8.62 15.65
CA MET A 40 0.52 7.22 16.05
C MET A 40 -0.97 6.89 16.24
N ALA A 41 -1.77 7.75 16.86
CA ALA A 41 -3.21 7.52 17.04
C ALA A 41 -3.93 7.31 15.69
N HIS A 42 -3.59 8.08 14.66
CA HIS A 42 -4.15 7.95 13.31
C HIS A 42 -3.78 6.64 12.57
N THR A 43 -2.78 5.89 13.03
CA THR A 43 -2.44 4.57 12.44
C THR A 43 -3.38 3.44 12.85
N GLY A 44 -4.31 3.68 13.79
CA GLY A 44 -5.25 2.68 14.29
C GLY A 44 -4.66 1.67 15.29
N ILE A 45 -3.42 1.86 15.74
CA ILE A 45 -2.78 1.01 16.76
C ILE A 45 -3.35 1.21 18.18
N ALA A 46 -4.18 2.23 18.39
CA ALA A 46 -4.76 2.60 19.67
C ALA A 46 -6.25 2.93 19.55
N ARG A 47 -6.96 2.87 20.68
CA ARG A 47 -8.38 3.26 20.85
C ARG A 47 -8.57 4.38 21.87
N ALA A 48 -7.55 4.69 22.65
CA ALA A 48 -7.47 5.96 23.37
C ALA A 48 -6.03 6.51 23.36
N LEU A 49 -5.91 7.83 23.43
CA LEU A 49 -4.70 8.56 23.73
C LEU A 49 -4.84 9.12 25.14
N LEU A 50 -4.06 8.60 26.09
CA LEU A 50 -4.06 9.05 27.48
C LEU A 50 -2.90 10.02 27.72
N CYS A 51 -3.23 11.28 27.92
CA CYS A 51 -2.29 12.35 28.25
C CYS A 51 -2.16 12.46 29.78
N ALA A 52 -0.98 12.07 30.30
CA ALA A 52 -0.65 12.18 31.73
C ALA A 52 -0.54 13.64 32.20
N ARG A 53 -0.27 14.55 31.25
CA ARG A 53 -0.28 16.01 31.40
C ARG A 53 -0.95 16.64 30.19
N VAL A 54 -1.48 17.85 30.36
CA VAL A 54 -2.15 18.59 29.28
C VAL A 54 -1.12 19.01 28.21
N PRO A 55 -1.31 18.66 26.93
CA PRO A 55 -0.43 19.11 25.85
C PRO A 55 -0.54 20.61 25.60
N SER A 56 0.58 21.26 25.28
CA SER A 56 0.64 22.70 24.93
C SER A 56 -0.10 23.05 23.63
N GLU A 57 -0.22 22.08 22.72
CA GLU A 57 -0.80 22.23 21.38
C GLU A 57 -2.24 21.68 21.30
N LEU A 58 -2.88 21.39 22.44
CA LEU A 58 -4.22 20.82 22.45
C LEU A 58 -5.26 21.85 21.94
N SER A 59 -5.85 21.54 20.79
CA SER A 59 -6.87 22.35 20.12
C SER A 59 -8.15 21.55 19.87
N ALA A 60 -9.27 22.23 19.57
CA ALA A 60 -10.52 21.55 19.24
C ALA A 60 -10.39 20.64 17.99
N SER A 61 -9.73 21.11 16.93
CA SER A 61 -9.50 20.33 15.71
C SER A 61 -8.65 19.09 15.95
N THR A 62 -7.72 19.11 16.92
CA THR A 62 -6.97 17.91 17.34
C THR A 62 -7.91 16.85 17.93
N VAL A 63 -8.90 17.26 18.73
CA VAL A 63 -9.87 16.34 19.35
C VAL A 63 -10.83 15.80 18.30
N ASP A 64 -11.35 16.65 17.41
CA ASP A 64 -12.23 16.25 16.31
C ASP A 64 -11.53 15.23 15.38
N SER A 65 -10.23 15.44 15.09
CA SER A 65 -9.42 14.53 14.26
C SER A 65 -9.22 13.15 14.92
N LEU A 66 -8.95 13.12 16.23
CA LEU A 66 -8.87 11.88 17.00
C LEU A 66 -10.22 11.15 17.04
N ALA A 67 -11.32 11.89 17.24
CA ALA A 67 -12.68 11.34 17.23
C ALA A 67 -13.05 10.74 15.85
N GLN A 68 -12.71 11.39 14.75
CA GLN A 68 -12.86 10.86 13.38
C GLN A 68 -12.08 9.55 13.17
N SER A 69 -10.97 9.38 13.88
CA SER A 69 -10.11 8.17 13.84
C SER A 69 -10.55 7.09 14.85
N GLU A 70 -11.69 7.26 15.52
CA GLU A 70 -12.19 6.39 16.59
C GLU A 70 -11.20 6.24 17.79
N VAL A 71 -10.42 7.28 18.06
CA VAL A 71 -9.50 7.35 19.20
C VAL A 71 -10.04 8.34 20.24
N LEU A 72 -10.33 7.86 21.44
CA LEU A 72 -10.72 8.72 22.54
C LEU A 72 -9.50 9.52 23.06
N LEU A 73 -9.56 10.84 23.05
CA LEU A 73 -8.61 11.65 23.82
C LEU A 73 -9.02 11.69 25.30
N ALA A 74 -8.17 11.15 26.18
CA ALA A 74 -8.32 11.24 27.63
C ALA A 74 -7.19 12.09 28.22
N VAL A 75 -7.51 13.12 29.01
CA VAL A 75 -6.52 14.06 29.56
C VAL A 75 -6.66 14.16 31.07
N ILE A 76 -5.57 13.91 31.80
CA ILE A 76 -5.49 14.16 33.23
C ILE A 76 -5.30 15.67 33.45
N ALA A 77 -6.32 16.34 33.98
CA ALA A 77 -6.36 17.80 34.10
C ALA A 77 -7.27 18.27 35.26
N PRO A 78 -6.91 19.36 35.96
CA PRO A 78 -7.74 19.92 37.02
C PRO A 78 -9.05 20.50 36.46
N GLU A 79 -10.14 20.44 37.22
CA GLU A 79 -11.50 20.78 36.73
C GLU A 79 -11.64 22.21 36.18
N ASN A 80 -10.83 23.15 36.68
CA ASN A 80 -10.87 24.57 36.30
C ASN A 80 -10.14 24.90 34.98
N LEU A 81 -9.39 23.97 34.38
CA LEU A 81 -8.70 24.20 33.12
C LEU A 81 -9.68 23.98 31.93
N PRO A 82 -9.86 24.94 31.01
CA PRO A 82 -10.68 24.73 29.82
C PRO A 82 -10.09 23.62 28.94
N LEU A 83 -10.94 22.67 28.53
CA LEU A 83 -10.61 21.63 27.54
C LEU A 83 -11.68 21.65 26.44
N PRO A 84 -11.36 21.21 25.20
CA PRO A 84 -12.37 21.03 24.15
C PRO A 84 -13.49 20.07 24.58
N ALA A 85 -14.71 20.31 24.11
CA ALA A 85 -15.92 19.64 24.62
C ALA A 85 -15.95 18.11 24.43
N GLU A 86 -15.19 17.59 23.46
CA GLU A 86 -15.13 16.15 23.16
C GLU A 86 -13.93 15.44 23.85
N ALA A 87 -13.06 16.17 24.54
CA ALA A 87 -11.94 15.59 25.29
C ALA A 87 -12.43 15.03 26.63
N HIS A 88 -12.10 13.77 26.92
CA HIS A 88 -12.49 13.12 28.17
C HIS A 88 -11.56 13.53 29.31
N ARG A 89 -12.08 14.33 30.26
CA ARG A 89 -11.30 14.77 31.43
C ARG A 89 -11.22 13.66 32.48
N ILE A 90 -10.01 13.45 32.99
CA ILE A 90 -9.72 12.65 34.17
C ILE A 90 -9.17 13.59 35.25
N ARG A 91 -9.61 13.43 36.49
CA ARG A 91 -9.15 14.28 37.62
C ARG A 91 -7.69 13.97 37.97
N THR A 92 -6.96 15.00 38.37
CA THR A 92 -5.54 14.93 38.74
C THR A 92 -5.23 13.98 39.90
N GLU A 93 -6.19 13.81 40.80
CA GLU A 93 -6.13 13.01 42.01
C GLU A 93 -6.81 11.64 41.90
N ALA A 94 -7.24 11.26 40.69
CA ALA A 94 -7.87 9.97 40.44
C ALA A 94 -6.87 8.81 40.65
N ALA A 95 -7.28 7.79 41.41
CA ALA A 95 -6.49 6.57 41.56
C ALA A 95 -6.46 5.78 40.24
N LEU A 96 -5.42 4.97 40.00
CA LEU A 96 -5.25 4.22 38.74
C LEU A 96 -6.50 3.43 38.31
N GLU A 97 -7.16 2.73 39.24
CA GLU A 97 -8.41 1.99 38.97
C GLU A 97 -9.56 2.91 38.47
N GLU A 98 -9.63 4.14 38.99
CA GLU A 98 -10.58 5.16 38.55
C GLU A 98 -10.22 5.67 37.15
N ILE A 99 -8.94 5.94 36.89
CA ILE A 99 -8.42 6.34 35.55
C ILE A 99 -8.81 5.29 34.51
N LEU A 100 -8.45 4.02 34.74
CA LEU A 100 -8.70 2.94 33.80
C LEU A 100 -10.20 2.67 33.61
N GLY A 101 -10.96 2.55 34.69
CA GLY A 101 -12.42 2.39 34.62
C GLY A 101 -13.13 3.57 33.96
N SER A 102 -12.57 4.78 34.04
CA SER A 102 -13.08 5.96 33.33
C SER A 102 -12.85 5.87 31.82
N ILE A 103 -11.65 5.44 31.39
CA ILE A 103 -11.31 5.23 29.97
C ILE A 103 -12.16 4.11 29.37
N GLU A 104 -12.32 2.97 30.05
CA GLU A 104 -13.15 1.86 29.56
C GLU A 104 -14.59 2.32 29.25
N ARG A 105 -15.22 3.00 30.20
CA ARG A 105 -16.60 3.52 30.03
C ARG A 105 -16.69 4.55 28.92
N ALA A 106 -15.69 5.42 28.77
CA ALA A 106 -15.70 6.46 27.74
C ALA A 106 -15.49 5.89 26.33
N VAL A 107 -14.60 4.90 26.17
CA VAL A 107 -14.41 4.18 24.89
C VAL A 107 -15.65 3.37 24.53
N ASP A 108 -16.19 2.58 25.48
CA ASP A 108 -17.41 1.78 25.24
C ASP A 108 -18.62 2.69 24.91
N ALA A 109 -18.70 3.89 25.51
CA ALA A 109 -19.74 4.90 25.19
C ALA A 109 -19.54 5.62 23.85
N ALA A 110 -18.29 5.87 23.43
CA ALA A 110 -17.99 6.45 22.12
C ALA A 110 -18.37 5.47 20.99
N LEU A 111 -18.04 4.19 21.14
CA LEU A 111 -18.39 3.12 20.20
C LEU A 111 -19.89 2.84 20.10
N ALA A 112 -20.67 3.18 21.14
CA ALA A 112 -22.12 3.00 21.17
C ALA A 112 -22.92 4.11 20.46
N ARG A 113 -22.28 5.21 20.01
CA ARG A 113 -22.98 6.31 19.31
C ARG A 113 -23.26 5.94 17.84
N PRO A 114 -24.52 5.97 17.37
CA PRO A 114 -24.81 5.81 15.95
C PRO A 114 -24.23 6.99 15.15
N ARG A 115 -23.43 6.70 14.13
CA ARG A 115 -22.79 7.72 13.29
C ARG A 115 -23.84 8.56 12.55
N GLY A 116 -23.88 9.86 12.83
CA GLY A 116 -24.74 10.80 12.12
C GLY A 116 -24.29 10.95 10.66
N ALA A 117 -25.25 10.88 9.73
CA ALA A 117 -25.00 11.21 8.33
C ALA A 117 -24.65 12.71 8.20
N TYR A 118 -23.79 13.04 7.24
CA TYR A 118 -23.22 14.36 7.03
C TYR A 118 -24.25 15.51 6.99
N GLY A 119 -23.94 16.60 7.69
CA GLY A 119 -24.32 17.96 7.24
C GLY A 119 -25.41 18.70 8.02
N VAL A 120 -25.12 19.13 9.26
CA VAL A 120 -25.70 20.36 9.83
C VAL A 120 -24.63 21.10 10.63
N GLN A 121 -24.44 22.40 10.38
CA GLN A 121 -23.60 23.25 11.22
C GLN A 121 -24.24 23.42 12.60
N HIS A 122 -23.56 23.00 13.67
CA HIS A 122 -23.95 23.37 15.03
C HIS A 122 -23.61 24.85 15.30
N THR A 123 -24.52 25.74 14.96
CA THR A 123 -24.45 27.13 15.42
C THR A 123 -24.73 27.17 16.93
N ALA A 124 -23.84 27.82 17.68
CA ALA A 124 -23.94 27.92 19.12
C ALA A 124 -25.22 28.66 19.53
N SER A 125 -26.03 28.03 20.40
CA SER A 125 -27.25 28.63 20.92
C SER A 125 -26.93 29.66 22.02
N GLY A 126 -26.77 30.92 21.63
CA GLY A 126 -26.74 32.06 22.55
C GLY A 126 -28.14 32.34 23.10
N THR A 127 -28.27 32.36 24.43
CA THR A 127 -29.52 32.64 25.15
C THR A 127 -29.84 34.14 25.17
N LEU A 128 -31.15 34.49 25.22
CA LEU A 128 -31.82 35.71 25.77
C LEU A 128 -32.94 36.29 24.84
N PRO A 129 -33.99 36.97 25.38
CA PRO A 129 -35.33 36.36 25.30
C PRO A 129 -36.48 37.26 24.81
N GLY A 130 -37.65 36.64 24.61
CA GLY A 130 -38.97 37.27 24.80
C GLY A 130 -39.75 37.65 23.53
N ASN A 131 -40.83 36.92 23.23
CA ASN A 131 -42.20 37.39 23.50
C ASN A 131 -43.28 36.37 23.09
N THR A 132 -44.20 36.14 24.03
CA THR A 132 -45.65 35.86 23.92
C THR A 132 -46.30 36.06 22.53
N LEU A 133 -47.25 35.23 22.08
CA LEU A 133 -48.65 35.13 22.57
C LEU A 133 -49.35 33.82 22.06
N THR A 134 -49.82 32.91 22.92
CA THR A 134 -51.22 32.60 23.36
C THR A 134 -52.17 31.81 22.43
N MET A 135 -52.72 30.70 22.98
CA MET A 135 -54.04 30.07 22.75
C MET A 135 -54.40 29.52 21.35
N ASP A 136 -55.38 28.62 21.15
CA ASP A 136 -55.94 27.44 21.86
C ASP A 136 -56.94 26.76 20.85
N PRO A 137 -57.35 25.48 20.97
CA PRO A 137 -57.92 24.74 19.82
C PRO A 137 -59.46 24.62 19.80
N SER A 138 -60.06 24.60 18.59
CA SER A 138 -61.39 24.00 18.34
C SER A 138 -61.78 24.01 16.84
N GLY A 139 -62.51 22.98 16.35
CA GLY A 139 -63.50 23.18 15.27
C GLY A 139 -63.54 22.20 14.09
N TYR A 140 -64.60 21.38 14.05
CA TYR A 140 -65.22 20.69 12.89
C TYR A 140 -65.46 21.62 11.67
N GLY A 141 -65.70 21.19 10.41
CA GLY A 141 -65.81 19.87 9.74
C GLY A 141 -66.66 19.94 8.43
N TYR A 142 -66.59 18.92 7.55
CA TYR A 142 -67.49 18.63 6.37
C TYR A 142 -67.50 19.64 5.18
N ASP A 143 -67.88 19.35 3.91
CA ASP A 143 -68.56 18.23 3.17
C ASP A 143 -68.02 18.09 1.70
N ALA A 144 -68.53 17.26 0.74
CA ALA A 144 -68.73 15.79 0.70
C ALA A 144 -69.49 15.23 -0.58
N ALA A 145 -69.15 15.59 -1.84
CA ALA A 145 -69.86 15.07 -3.05
C ALA A 145 -68.97 14.82 -4.29
N GLY A 146 -69.14 13.77 -5.12
CA GLY A 146 -69.96 12.54 -4.99
C GLY A 146 -70.02 11.66 -6.28
N GLN A 147 -70.25 10.34 -6.11
CA GLN A 147 -70.90 9.36 -7.05
C GLN A 147 -70.14 9.00 -8.37
N ASN A 148 -70.09 7.75 -8.90
CA ASN A 148 -70.81 6.47 -8.75
C ASN A 148 -69.81 5.26 -8.76
N ALA A 149 -69.93 4.20 -7.93
CA ALA A 149 -70.75 2.96 -8.09
C ALA A 149 -70.51 2.20 -9.41
N VAL A 150 -70.13 0.91 -9.48
CA VAL A 150 -70.67 -0.33 -8.83
C VAL A 150 -69.52 -1.31 -8.44
N GLY A 151 -69.51 -1.99 -7.29
CA GLY A 151 -70.09 -3.34 -7.04
C GLY A 151 -69.15 -4.48 -7.50
N TYR A 152 -68.60 -5.39 -6.68
CA TYR A 152 -69.14 -6.10 -5.50
C TYR A 152 -68.15 -6.12 -4.31
N GLY A 153 -68.64 -6.41 -3.11
CA GLY A 153 -67.79 -6.65 -1.94
C GLY A 153 -68.29 -7.77 -1.03
N TYR A 154 -67.41 -8.21 -0.13
CA TYR A 154 -67.71 -8.66 1.22
C TYR A 154 -66.55 -8.19 2.11
N ASP A 155 -66.88 -7.69 3.29
CA ASP A 155 -65.97 -7.07 4.26
C ASP A 155 -66.26 -7.66 5.64
N ILE A 156 -65.21 -7.95 6.43
CA ILE A 156 -65.10 -7.63 7.86
C ILE A 156 -63.61 -7.68 8.25
N GLY A 157 -63.07 -6.53 8.65
CA GLY A 157 -62.56 -6.33 10.03
C GLY A 157 -61.20 -6.92 10.43
N THR A 158 -60.24 -6.02 10.68
CA THR A 158 -58.94 -6.28 11.30
C THR A 158 -59.00 -6.77 12.75
N GLY A 159 -58.03 -7.60 13.14
CA GLY A 159 -57.59 -7.73 14.53
C GLY A 159 -56.65 -8.91 14.77
N HIS A 160 -55.39 -8.62 15.10
CA HIS A 160 -54.53 -9.56 15.85
C HIS A 160 -53.46 -8.78 16.62
N ALA A 161 -53.62 -8.77 17.95
CA ALA A 161 -52.50 -8.77 18.87
C ALA A 161 -52.32 -10.24 19.29
N ASP A 162 -51.09 -10.70 19.48
CA ASP A 162 -50.84 -12.03 20.03
C ASP A 162 -49.82 -12.02 21.15
N TYR A 163 -50.17 -12.78 22.19
CA TYR A 163 -49.34 -13.14 23.32
C TYR A 163 -49.38 -14.67 23.43
N SER A 164 -48.23 -15.27 23.75
CA SER A 164 -48.06 -16.62 24.34
C SER A 164 -47.39 -17.71 23.49
N LEU A 165 -46.31 -18.22 24.08
CA LEU A 165 -45.71 -19.55 24.03
C LEU A 165 -46.75 -20.71 24.12
N PRO A 166 -46.43 -22.00 23.81
CA PRO A 166 -45.11 -22.64 24.07
C PRO A 166 -44.60 -23.78 23.14
N GLY A 167 -43.31 -24.14 23.32
CA GLY A 167 -42.96 -25.55 23.62
C GLY A 167 -42.07 -26.38 22.66
N LEU A 168 -40.74 -26.37 22.92
CA LEU A 168 -39.79 -27.52 22.81
C LEU A 168 -39.48 -28.08 21.38
N SER A 169 -38.26 -28.52 21.03
CA SER A 169 -37.26 -29.25 21.83
C SER A 169 -35.79 -29.03 21.39
N ALA A 170 -34.92 -28.79 22.40
CA ALA A 170 -33.51 -29.23 22.68
C ALA A 170 -32.50 -29.57 21.55
N GLY A 171 -31.17 -29.36 21.71
CA GLY A 171 -30.32 -28.76 22.76
C GLY A 171 -28.87 -28.57 22.21
N ALA A 172 -28.05 -27.59 22.60
CA ALA A 172 -27.29 -27.42 23.87
C ALA A 172 -26.33 -28.61 24.15
N TYR A 173 -25.03 -28.50 24.50
CA TYR A 173 -24.17 -27.46 25.14
C TYR A 173 -22.75 -27.52 24.49
N GLY A 174 -21.73 -26.66 24.68
CA GLY A 174 -21.31 -25.76 25.76
C GLY A 174 -20.00 -26.28 26.39
N TYR A 175 -18.91 -25.51 26.38
CA TYR A 175 -17.57 -25.95 26.86
C TYR A 175 -16.74 -24.78 27.43
N ASP A 176 -16.36 -24.86 28.72
CA ASP A 176 -15.19 -24.22 29.39
C ASP A 176 -15.19 -24.61 30.90
N PRO A 177 -14.15 -24.37 31.74
CA PRO A 177 -12.77 -24.89 31.65
C PRO A 177 -12.18 -25.49 32.96
N ALA A 178 -10.95 -26.03 32.84
CA ALA A 178 -9.83 -26.01 33.82
C ALA A 178 -9.67 -27.01 35.00
N TYR A 179 -8.37 -27.21 35.32
CA TYR A 179 -7.69 -27.83 36.50
C TYR A 179 -7.67 -29.36 36.72
N GLY A 180 -6.48 -29.89 37.05
CA GLY A 180 -6.43 -30.82 38.22
C GLY A 180 -5.55 -32.08 38.31
N ALA A 181 -4.36 -32.17 37.70
CA ALA A 181 -3.20 -32.96 38.20
C ALA A 181 -3.20 -34.54 38.29
N GLN A 182 -1.96 -35.06 38.37
CA GLN A 182 -1.47 -36.39 38.80
C GLN A 182 -1.42 -37.57 37.79
N SER A 183 -0.21 -38.14 37.68
CA SER A 183 0.17 -39.41 37.01
C SER A 183 -0.24 -40.64 37.85
N PRO A 184 -0.25 -41.88 37.29
CA PRO A 184 1.00 -42.67 37.29
C PRO A 184 1.21 -43.69 36.13
N GLU A 185 2.50 -43.95 35.87
CA GLU A 185 3.18 -45.26 35.63
C GLU A 185 2.86 -46.24 34.47
N PHE A 186 3.96 -46.85 33.99
CA PHE A 186 4.18 -47.91 32.98
C PHE A 186 3.67 -49.31 33.43
N PRO A 187 3.51 -50.36 32.56
CA PRO A 187 4.48 -50.94 31.58
C PRO A 187 3.90 -51.20 30.17
N ALA A 188 4.65 -51.21 29.05
CA ALA A 188 5.84 -52.00 28.66
C ALA A 188 5.60 -53.50 28.46
N ASP A 189 5.59 -53.97 27.20
CA ASP A 189 6.13 -55.28 26.83
C ASP A 189 6.43 -55.42 25.32
N SER A 190 7.20 -56.43 24.92
CA SER A 190 7.96 -56.46 23.65
C SER A 190 7.88 -57.79 22.86
N TYR A 191 8.73 -57.91 21.82
CA TYR A 191 8.94 -59.04 20.89
C TYR A 191 7.93 -59.18 19.71
N GLY A 192 8.35 -59.54 18.49
CA GLY A 192 9.70 -59.93 18.05
C GLY A 192 9.94 -59.97 16.52
N ARG A 193 11.21 -60.13 16.18
CA ARG A 193 11.85 -60.16 14.84
C ARG A 193 11.49 -61.41 14.01
N ASN A 194 11.47 -61.31 12.66
CA ASN A 194 12.14 -62.29 11.75
C ASN A 194 12.21 -61.82 10.28
N THR A 195 13.42 -61.94 9.70
CA THR A 195 13.75 -61.91 8.26
C THR A 195 13.87 -63.35 7.73
N PRO A 196 13.86 -63.54 6.39
CA PRO A 196 15.13 -63.77 5.66
C PRO A 196 15.09 -63.21 4.21
N GLU A 197 16.09 -63.26 3.34
CA GLU A 197 17.57 -63.20 3.32
C GLU A 197 17.97 -63.52 1.84
N GLY A 198 19.06 -62.96 1.30
CA GLY A 198 19.53 -63.19 -0.09
C GLY A 198 20.09 -61.92 -0.77
N ALA A 199 21.30 -61.46 -0.47
CA ALA A 199 22.60 -61.93 -1.00
C ALA A 199 22.95 -61.39 -2.41
N VAL A 200 23.46 -60.15 -2.56
CA VAL A 200 24.89 -59.71 -2.68
C VAL A 200 25.53 -59.86 -4.09
N PRO A 201 26.61 -59.11 -4.44
CA PRO A 201 26.89 -57.67 -4.21
C PRO A 201 27.52 -56.95 -5.43
N SER A 202 27.75 -55.64 -5.34
CA SER A 202 28.95 -55.03 -5.96
C SER A 202 29.51 -53.88 -5.11
N SER A 203 30.83 -53.88 -4.95
CA SER A 203 31.61 -53.02 -4.07
C SER A 203 32.44 -52.02 -4.86
N PHE A 204 32.62 -50.78 -4.38
CA PHE A 204 33.87 -50.04 -4.54
C PHE A 204 34.05 -49.03 -3.40
N ASP A 205 35.18 -49.12 -2.70
CA ASP A 205 35.65 -48.18 -1.68
C ASP A 205 36.52 -47.06 -2.32
N PRO A 206 36.79 -45.95 -1.59
CA PRO A 206 37.14 -44.67 -2.21
C PRO A 206 38.60 -44.55 -2.67
N VAL A 207 38.81 -43.78 -3.75
CA VAL A 207 40.14 -43.36 -4.21
C VAL A 207 40.50 -41.99 -3.63
N ALA A 208 41.78 -41.80 -3.35
CA ALA A 208 42.35 -40.70 -2.58
C ALA A 208 42.06 -39.28 -3.12
N GLN A 209 42.05 -38.33 -2.18
CA GLN A 209 42.09 -36.89 -2.45
C GLN A 209 43.37 -36.51 -3.20
N ASN A 210 43.25 -35.66 -4.22
CA ASN A 210 44.37 -34.94 -4.82
C ASN A 210 44.12 -33.42 -4.66
N PRO A 211 44.95 -32.69 -3.89
CA PRO A 211 44.62 -31.33 -3.47
C PRO A 211 45.21 -30.27 -4.40
N GLU A 212 44.77 -30.21 -5.67
CA GLU A 212 45.15 -29.11 -6.58
C GLU A 212 44.15 -28.93 -7.74
N ALA A 213 43.02 -28.32 -7.44
CA ALA A 213 42.11 -27.71 -8.42
C ALA A 213 41.38 -26.53 -7.75
N PRO A 214 41.24 -25.36 -8.41
CA PRO A 214 40.53 -24.23 -7.81
C PRO A 214 39.05 -24.57 -7.68
N ALA A 215 38.52 -24.49 -6.46
CA ALA A 215 37.11 -24.65 -6.20
C ALA A 215 36.34 -23.49 -6.86
N ILE A 216 35.36 -23.83 -7.70
CA ILE A 216 34.37 -22.88 -8.19
C ILE A 216 33.49 -22.52 -6.98
N PRO A 217 33.37 -21.23 -6.58
CA PRO A 217 32.46 -20.84 -5.50
C PRO A 217 31.02 -21.22 -5.88
N GLY A 218 30.35 -21.95 -5.00
CA GLY A 218 28.92 -22.22 -5.14
C GLY A 218 28.14 -20.97 -4.77
N ASP A 219 27.51 -20.35 -5.75
CA ASP A 219 26.68 -19.14 -5.58
C ASP A 219 25.32 -19.52 -4.94
N GLU A 220 25.35 -19.81 -3.64
CA GLU A 220 24.18 -19.99 -2.78
C GLU A 220 24.02 -18.82 -1.80
N GLU A 221 24.19 -17.59 -2.29
CA GLU A 221 23.70 -16.45 -1.54
C GLU A 221 22.17 -16.47 -1.55
N SER A 222 21.57 -16.87 -0.43
CA SER A 222 20.12 -16.96 -0.27
C SER A 222 19.46 -15.61 -0.58
N VAL A 223 18.31 -15.65 -1.26
CA VAL A 223 17.47 -14.45 -1.48
C VAL A 223 17.14 -13.74 -0.17
N LEU A 224 17.08 -14.47 0.95
CA LEU A 224 16.91 -13.90 2.28
C LEU A 224 18.15 -13.14 2.76
N THR A 225 19.36 -13.56 2.37
CA THR A 225 20.62 -12.85 2.63
C THR A 225 20.68 -11.56 1.81
N ARG A 226 20.33 -11.60 0.52
CA ARG A 226 20.25 -10.38 -0.31
C ARG A 226 19.17 -9.41 0.18
N ALA A 227 18.00 -9.92 0.55
CA ALA A 227 16.95 -9.10 1.16
C ALA A 227 17.38 -8.51 2.53
N ALA A 228 18.15 -9.25 3.32
CA ALA A 228 18.73 -8.74 4.57
C ALA A 228 19.78 -7.65 4.29
N ALA A 229 20.69 -7.84 3.32
CA ALA A 229 21.67 -6.82 2.93
C ALA A 229 21.02 -5.52 2.44
N ILE A 230 19.92 -5.60 1.69
CA ILE A 230 19.11 -4.44 1.29
C ILE A 230 18.51 -3.74 2.52
N VAL A 231 17.93 -4.50 3.46
CA VAL A 231 17.36 -3.95 4.71
C VAL A 231 18.43 -3.33 5.62
N ASP A 232 19.60 -3.96 5.75
CA ASP A 232 20.73 -3.49 6.54
C ASP A 232 21.38 -2.23 5.92
N GLY A 233 21.39 -2.12 4.59
CA GLY A 233 21.77 -0.89 3.89
C GLY A 233 20.88 0.30 4.27
N PHE A 234 19.58 0.06 4.46
CA PHE A 234 18.58 1.06 4.84
C PHE A 234 18.39 1.25 6.35
N ALA A 235 19.14 0.52 7.19
CA ALA A 235 19.10 0.67 8.64
C ALA A 235 19.76 1.99 9.11
N PRO A 236 19.16 2.74 10.06
CA PRO A 236 19.79 3.93 10.63
C PRO A 236 21.14 3.61 11.28
N GLY A 237 22.24 4.10 10.68
CA GLY A 237 23.60 3.87 11.17
C GLY A 237 24.44 2.84 10.40
N SER A 238 23.99 2.35 9.24
CA SER A 238 24.82 1.55 8.32
C SER A 238 26.06 2.32 7.82
N GLU A 239 27.08 1.64 7.26
CA GLU A 239 28.29 2.33 6.74
C GLU A 239 27.95 3.37 5.65
N TYR A 240 26.84 3.17 4.93
CA TYR A 240 26.31 4.13 3.95
C TYR A 240 25.95 5.47 4.61
N ALA A 241 25.38 5.44 5.83
CA ALA A 241 25.09 6.66 6.59
C ALA A 241 26.36 7.37 7.08
N ARG A 242 27.46 6.65 7.36
CA ARG A 242 28.74 7.27 7.77
C ARG A 242 29.49 7.94 6.64
N ARG A 243 29.49 7.39 5.42
CA ARG A 243 30.22 8.00 4.29
C ARG A 243 29.71 9.40 3.92
N PHE A 244 28.40 9.64 4.02
CA PHE A 244 27.80 10.94 3.68
C PHE A 244 28.17 12.08 4.65
N GLU A 245 28.57 11.77 5.90
CA GLU A 245 29.07 12.77 6.84
C GLU A 245 30.55 13.12 6.63
N GLU A 246 31.36 12.18 6.12
CA GLU A 246 32.81 12.34 5.97
C GLU A 246 33.23 12.93 4.59
N GLU A 247 32.46 12.75 3.51
CA GLU A 247 32.81 13.25 2.15
C GLU A 247 32.48 14.74 1.87
N ASN A 248 32.00 15.51 2.86
CA ASN A 248 31.85 16.97 2.74
C ASN A 248 33.16 17.76 3.00
N GLY A 249 34.32 17.08 3.06
CA GLY A 249 35.65 17.68 3.14
C GLY A 249 36.42 17.53 1.82
N ASP A 250 36.86 18.65 1.24
CA ASP A 250 37.61 18.76 -0.04
C ASP A 250 38.62 17.62 -0.30
N SER A 251 38.27 16.67 -1.18
CA SER A 251 39.22 15.73 -1.82
C SER A 251 38.60 15.04 -3.04
N GLN A 252 38.87 15.53 -4.25
CA GLN A 252 38.54 14.80 -5.49
C GLN A 252 39.47 13.59 -5.66
N PRO A 253 38.95 12.35 -5.81
CA PRO A 253 39.78 11.22 -6.22
C PRO A 253 40.16 11.33 -7.70
N LEU A 254 41.46 11.50 -7.97
CA LEU A 254 42.03 11.46 -9.31
C LEU A 254 41.96 10.04 -9.87
N HIS A 255 40.98 9.77 -10.74
CA HIS A 255 40.90 8.49 -11.45
C HIS A 255 41.86 8.48 -12.66
N PRO A 256 42.65 7.42 -12.89
CA PRO A 256 43.61 7.35 -13.99
C PRO A 256 42.94 7.31 -15.37
N ASP A 257 43.66 7.81 -16.38
CA ASP A 257 43.22 7.97 -17.77
C ASP A 257 42.53 6.72 -18.35
N ILE A 258 41.23 6.83 -18.62
CA ILE A 258 40.49 5.88 -19.47
C ILE A 258 40.44 6.47 -20.88
N THR A 259 41.23 5.92 -21.80
CA THR A 259 41.22 6.30 -23.22
C THR A 259 39.83 6.04 -23.83
N PRO A 260 39.23 7.00 -24.56
CA PRO A 260 37.89 6.85 -25.09
C PRO A 260 37.84 5.84 -26.25
N THR A 261 37.06 4.78 -26.09
CA THR A 261 36.54 3.96 -27.20
C THR A 261 35.25 4.57 -27.76
N PRO A 262 34.87 4.25 -29.02
CA PRO A 262 34.08 5.17 -29.84
C PRO A 262 32.64 5.45 -29.36
N GLU A 263 32.20 6.67 -29.68
CA GLU A 263 30.91 7.26 -29.36
C GLU A 263 29.72 6.32 -29.60
N ALA A 264 28.85 6.20 -28.60
CA ALA A 264 27.45 5.86 -28.87
C ALA A 264 26.85 6.97 -29.76
N PRO A 265 26.12 6.63 -30.84
CA PRO A 265 25.68 7.63 -31.80
C PRO A 265 24.65 8.56 -31.16
N ALA A 266 24.93 9.88 -31.20
CA ALA A 266 24.01 10.92 -30.76
C ALA A 266 22.62 10.72 -31.40
N ARG A 267 21.60 10.47 -30.58
CA ARG A 267 20.29 9.96 -31.06
C ARG A 267 19.40 11.02 -31.72
N TYR A 268 19.72 12.31 -31.60
CA TYR A 268 18.95 13.36 -32.27
C TYR A 268 19.25 13.43 -33.78
N GLN A 269 18.54 12.61 -34.55
CA GLN A 269 18.46 12.71 -36.01
C GLN A 269 17.13 13.37 -36.41
N PRO A 270 17.13 14.41 -37.28
CA PRO A 270 15.89 14.99 -37.79
C PRO A 270 15.02 13.93 -38.49
N GLY A 271 13.87 13.62 -37.90
CA GLY A 271 12.97 12.54 -38.34
C GLY A 271 12.82 11.39 -37.34
N HIS A 272 13.63 11.33 -36.28
CA HIS A 272 13.38 10.44 -35.14
C HIS A 272 12.05 10.84 -34.47
N ARG A 273 11.20 9.86 -34.14
CA ARG A 273 9.95 10.13 -33.42
C ARG A 273 10.26 10.36 -31.95
N ILE A 274 9.55 11.31 -31.35
CA ILE A 274 9.45 11.43 -29.88
C ILE A 274 8.88 10.10 -29.36
N GLY A 275 9.52 9.53 -28.35
CA GLY A 275 9.13 8.26 -27.73
C GLY A 275 7.81 8.35 -26.98
N LYS A 276 7.44 7.27 -26.29
CA LYS A 276 6.21 7.20 -25.49
C LYS A 276 6.46 6.86 -24.03
N ILE A 277 5.67 7.45 -23.15
CA ILE A 277 5.64 7.16 -21.71
C ILE A 277 4.50 6.18 -21.43
N LEU A 278 4.83 5.07 -20.76
CA LEU A 278 3.91 4.08 -20.23
C LEU A 278 4.04 4.02 -18.71
N THR A 279 2.96 4.31 -17.98
CA THR A 279 2.97 4.18 -16.52
C THR A 279 2.22 2.92 -16.09
N VAL A 280 2.87 2.11 -15.24
CA VAL A 280 2.26 0.93 -14.60
C VAL A 280 1.83 1.34 -13.19
N TRP A 281 0.52 1.47 -13.01
CA TRP A 281 -0.12 1.96 -11.80
C TRP A 281 -1.21 0.97 -11.33
N GLY A 282 -1.98 1.30 -10.30
CA GLY A 282 -3.10 0.50 -9.85
C GLY A 282 -3.17 0.31 -8.34
N THR A 283 -4.01 -0.64 -7.90
CA THR A 283 -4.53 -0.70 -6.53
C THR A 283 -3.48 -0.97 -5.45
N HIS A 284 -3.76 -0.51 -4.23
CA HIS A 284 -3.08 -0.96 -3.01
C HIS A 284 -3.14 -2.50 -2.80
N GLY A 285 -2.15 -3.04 -2.09
CA GLY A 285 -2.04 -4.48 -1.79
C GLY A 285 -1.07 -5.26 -2.69
N ALA A 286 -0.13 -4.57 -3.33
CA ALA A 286 0.93 -5.16 -4.17
C ALA A 286 0.42 -6.13 -5.26
N PRO A 287 -0.51 -5.72 -6.16
CA PRO A 287 -1.07 -6.58 -7.22
C PRO A 287 -0.04 -7.00 -8.28
N GLY A 288 1.16 -6.41 -8.25
CA GLY A 288 2.32 -6.81 -9.06
C GLY A 288 2.73 -5.83 -10.15
N ARG A 289 2.55 -4.52 -9.92
CA ARG A 289 2.96 -3.43 -10.84
C ARG A 289 4.41 -3.58 -11.29
N SER A 290 5.36 -3.60 -10.36
CA SER A 290 6.80 -3.76 -10.61
C SER A 290 7.14 -5.03 -11.41
N THR A 291 6.46 -6.13 -11.10
CA THR A 291 6.60 -7.38 -11.87
C THR A 291 6.12 -7.24 -13.32
N ILE A 292 5.05 -6.49 -13.55
CA ILE A 292 4.56 -6.19 -14.90
C ILE A 292 5.50 -5.18 -15.60
N ALA A 293 5.88 -4.09 -14.94
CA ALA A 293 6.77 -3.05 -15.48
C ALA A 293 8.11 -3.62 -15.99
N PHE A 294 8.80 -4.43 -15.17
CA PHE A 294 10.02 -5.13 -15.57
C PHE A 294 9.82 -6.03 -16.80
N ASN A 295 8.73 -6.80 -16.84
CA ASN A 295 8.48 -7.70 -17.96
C ASN A 295 8.02 -6.98 -19.24
N LEU A 296 7.36 -5.82 -19.12
CA LEU A 296 7.06 -4.93 -20.25
C LEU A 296 8.36 -4.34 -20.82
N ALA A 297 9.28 -3.89 -19.95
CA ALA A 297 10.58 -3.38 -20.38
C ALA A 297 11.39 -4.43 -21.13
N ALA A 298 11.48 -5.65 -20.57
CA ALA A 298 12.18 -6.77 -21.21
C ALA A 298 11.54 -7.18 -22.56
N LEU A 299 10.21 -7.16 -22.67
CA LEU A 299 9.51 -7.49 -23.91
C LEU A 299 9.70 -6.41 -24.99
N ALA A 300 9.61 -5.13 -24.62
CA ALA A 300 9.86 -4.02 -25.54
C ALA A 300 11.32 -4.01 -26.04
N ALA A 301 12.28 -4.28 -25.16
CA ALA A 301 13.70 -4.38 -25.50
C ALA A 301 13.98 -5.55 -26.47
N GLN A 302 13.42 -6.74 -26.22
CA GLN A 302 13.54 -7.86 -27.17
C GLN A 302 12.85 -7.61 -28.52
N LYS A 303 11.84 -6.73 -28.56
CA LYS A 303 11.25 -6.20 -29.80
C LYS A 303 12.06 -5.05 -30.43
N GLY A 304 13.30 -4.85 -29.98
CA GLY A 304 14.25 -3.90 -30.54
C GLY A 304 13.89 -2.44 -30.30
N GLN A 305 13.08 -2.13 -29.31
CA GLN A 305 12.89 -0.75 -28.85
C GLN A 305 14.07 -0.35 -27.95
N SER A 306 14.46 0.92 -27.99
CA SER A 306 15.23 1.53 -26.91
C SER A 306 14.29 1.83 -25.74
N VAL A 307 14.59 1.27 -24.57
CA VAL A 307 13.72 1.30 -23.40
C VAL A 307 14.47 1.86 -22.20
N CYS A 308 13.80 2.77 -21.48
CA CYS A 308 14.16 3.18 -20.13
C CYS A 308 13.08 2.68 -19.14
N LEU A 309 13.46 1.93 -18.12
CA LEU A 309 12.59 1.56 -16.99
C LEU A 309 12.92 2.45 -15.79
N ILE A 310 11.91 2.96 -15.09
CA ILE A 310 12.07 3.83 -13.91
C ILE A 310 11.34 3.19 -12.72
N ASP A 311 12.03 3.03 -11.58
CA ASP A 311 11.37 2.81 -10.29
C ASP A 311 10.97 4.17 -9.69
N ALA A 312 9.69 4.51 -9.82
CA ALA A 312 9.08 5.72 -9.28
C ALA A 312 8.05 5.41 -8.17
N ASP A 313 8.08 4.21 -7.57
CA ASP A 313 7.32 3.91 -6.35
C ASP A 313 8.06 4.53 -5.15
N THR A 314 7.74 5.78 -4.83
CA THR A 314 8.36 6.50 -3.70
C THR A 314 7.89 6.00 -2.31
N TYR A 315 7.10 4.92 -2.24
CA TYR A 315 6.67 4.29 -0.98
C TYR A 315 7.43 3.00 -0.69
N ALA A 316 7.59 2.15 -1.70
CA ALA A 316 8.25 0.85 -1.59
C ALA A 316 8.92 0.47 -2.93
N PRO A 317 10.02 1.16 -3.30
CA PRO A 317 10.78 0.81 -4.49
C PRO A 317 11.31 -0.62 -4.36
N SER A 318 11.33 -1.35 -5.48
CA SER A 318 11.55 -2.81 -5.46
C SER A 318 12.06 -3.41 -6.76
N LEU A 319 12.24 -2.60 -7.82
CA LEU A 319 12.73 -3.09 -9.11
C LEU A 319 14.17 -3.61 -9.04
N ASP A 320 15.04 -2.96 -8.26
CA ASP A 320 16.43 -3.39 -8.02
C ASP A 320 16.47 -4.83 -7.49
N ALA A 321 15.71 -5.08 -6.42
CA ALA A 321 15.58 -6.37 -5.77
C ALA A 321 14.88 -7.42 -6.65
N LEU A 322 13.92 -7.00 -7.49
CA LEU A 322 13.22 -7.87 -8.43
C LEU A 322 14.13 -8.35 -9.57
N MET A 323 15.05 -7.50 -10.02
CA MET A 323 16.02 -7.77 -11.08
C MET A 323 17.35 -8.34 -10.54
N ALA A 324 17.49 -8.45 -9.22
CA ALA A 324 18.69 -8.91 -8.51
C ALA A 324 19.95 -8.08 -8.83
N LEU A 325 19.78 -6.75 -8.90
CA LEU A 325 20.88 -5.80 -9.12
C LEU A 325 21.59 -5.49 -7.79
N GLU A 326 22.90 -5.29 -7.86
CA GLU A 326 23.76 -4.98 -6.70
C GLU A 326 24.03 -3.47 -6.66
N ASP A 327 24.02 -2.88 -5.45
CA ASP A 327 24.33 -1.45 -5.20
C ASP A 327 23.55 -0.44 -6.08
N ALA A 328 22.25 -0.69 -6.27
CA ALA A 328 21.36 0.27 -6.91
C ALA A 328 21.29 1.58 -6.09
N GLY A 329 21.98 2.61 -6.59
CA GLY A 329 22.00 3.95 -5.99
C GLY A 329 20.65 4.67 -6.11
N SER A 330 20.62 5.98 -5.85
CA SER A 330 19.39 6.78 -5.94
C SER A 330 19.24 7.50 -7.28
N GLY A 331 19.22 6.77 -8.39
CA GLY A 331 19.24 7.32 -9.74
C GLY A 331 18.16 8.38 -9.97
N LEU A 332 16.91 8.08 -9.59
CA LEU A 332 15.78 8.99 -9.72
C LEU A 332 15.95 10.30 -8.92
N ALA A 333 16.50 10.23 -7.70
CA ALA A 333 16.76 11.43 -6.90
C ALA A 333 17.89 12.29 -7.48
N ILE A 334 18.96 11.64 -7.96
CA ILE A 334 20.11 12.33 -8.56
C ILE A 334 19.70 13.03 -9.86
N ILE A 335 18.99 12.35 -10.76
CA ILE A 335 18.54 12.93 -12.04
C ILE A 335 17.53 14.07 -11.83
N CYS A 336 16.64 13.96 -10.83
CA CYS A 336 15.76 15.06 -10.45
C CYS A 336 16.53 16.25 -9.86
N SER A 337 17.62 16.01 -9.11
CA SER A 337 18.48 17.09 -8.60
C SER A 337 19.23 17.82 -9.72
N ASP A 338 19.71 17.08 -10.72
CA ASP A 338 20.31 17.68 -11.93
C ASP A 338 19.27 18.45 -12.76
N ALA A 339 18.02 17.98 -12.83
CA ALA A 339 16.91 18.68 -13.48
C ALA A 339 16.59 20.02 -12.79
N ASP A 340 16.38 20.02 -11.48
CA ASP A 340 16.15 21.25 -10.68
C ASP A 340 17.29 22.29 -10.85
N ARG A 341 18.52 21.83 -11.16
CA ARG A 341 19.70 22.67 -11.42
C ARG A 341 19.86 23.09 -12.88
N ALA A 342 19.00 22.63 -13.79
CA ALA A 342 19.12 22.75 -15.24
C ALA A 342 20.43 22.17 -15.80
N GLN A 343 20.87 21.02 -15.26
CA GLN A 343 22.11 20.31 -15.62
C GLN A 343 21.87 18.85 -16.06
N LEU A 344 20.70 18.55 -16.65
CA LEU A 344 20.47 17.27 -17.33
C LEU A 344 21.34 17.18 -18.59
N ASP A 345 22.30 16.26 -18.58
CA ASP A 345 23.14 15.94 -19.72
C ASP A 345 23.30 14.42 -19.91
N GLU A 346 23.54 13.99 -21.16
CA GLU A 346 23.60 12.59 -21.56
C GLU A 346 24.73 11.82 -20.85
N LYS A 347 25.82 12.49 -20.48
CA LYS A 347 26.97 11.86 -19.81
C LYS A 347 26.66 11.58 -18.34
N LYS A 348 26.03 12.52 -17.63
CA LYS A 348 25.56 12.29 -16.25
C LYS A 348 24.43 11.27 -16.20
N ALA A 349 23.43 11.40 -17.08
CA ALA A 349 22.32 10.45 -17.17
C ALA A 349 22.83 9.02 -17.43
N GLY A 350 23.77 8.86 -18.36
CA GLY A 350 24.42 7.58 -18.64
C GLY A 350 25.35 7.05 -17.55
N ALA A 351 25.72 7.87 -16.55
CA ALA A 351 26.53 7.46 -15.40
C ALA A 351 25.68 6.99 -14.19
N ILE A 352 24.39 7.32 -14.16
CA ILE A 352 23.44 6.92 -13.10
C ILE A 352 22.39 5.91 -13.57
N MET A 353 22.29 5.67 -14.88
CA MET A 353 21.46 4.61 -15.44
C MET A 353 22.23 3.30 -15.47
N GLU A 354 21.61 2.25 -14.94
CA GLU A 354 22.14 0.89 -15.03
C GLU A 354 21.67 0.21 -16.31
N ARG A 355 22.54 -0.58 -16.96
CA ARG A 355 22.18 -1.34 -18.16
C ARG A 355 21.83 -2.78 -17.79
N VAL A 356 20.54 -3.09 -17.76
CA VAL A 356 20.04 -4.43 -17.43
C VAL A 356 20.18 -5.34 -18.66
N PRO A 357 21.05 -6.37 -18.62
CA PRO A 357 21.27 -7.25 -19.76
C PRO A 357 20.14 -8.25 -19.92
N LEU A 358 19.81 -8.58 -21.16
CA LEU A 358 18.91 -9.68 -21.52
C LEU A 358 19.68 -10.69 -22.40
N LYS A 359 19.15 -11.91 -22.52
CA LYS A 359 19.62 -12.93 -23.49
C LYS A 359 19.57 -12.42 -24.93
N GLN A 360 18.72 -11.42 -25.20
CA GLN A 360 18.62 -10.72 -26.49
C GLN A 360 18.39 -9.22 -26.24
N GLY A 361 19.46 -8.42 -26.33
CA GLY A 361 19.41 -6.98 -26.11
C GLY A 361 19.59 -6.58 -24.64
N PHE A 362 19.14 -5.38 -24.30
CA PHE A 362 19.18 -4.77 -22.97
C PHE A 362 18.14 -3.66 -22.89
N PHE A 363 17.84 -3.21 -21.69
CA PHE A 363 17.21 -1.89 -21.46
C PHE A 363 18.06 -1.11 -20.46
N ASP A 364 17.90 0.20 -20.46
CA ASP A 364 18.52 1.07 -19.47
C ASP A 364 17.51 1.28 -18.31
N PHE A 365 18.00 1.40 -17.08
CA PHE A 365 17.21 1.41 -15.86
C PHE A 365 17.62 2.57 -14.96
N LEU A 366 16.63 3.30 -14.45
CA LEU A 366 16.77 4.39 -13.51
C LEU A 366 16.21 3.92 -12.15
N SER A 367 17.12 3.61 -11.23
CA SER A 367 16.78 3.12 -9.89
C SER A 367 16.04 4.18 -9.06
N GLY A 368 15.28 3.70 -8.07
CA GLY A 368 14.38 4.52 -7.27
C GLY A 368 15.06 5.36 -6.20
N ILE A 369 14.31 5.70 -5.15
CA ILE A 369 14.86 6.31 -3.93
C ILE A 369 15.29 5.22 -2.94
N THR A 370 16.44 5.35 -2.29
CA THR A 370 16.91 4.33 -1.33
C THR A 370 16.10 4.25 -0.04
N SER A 371 15.26 5.23 0.26
CA SER A 371 14.35 5.16 1.40
C SER A 371 13.08 5.92 1.12
N SER A 372 11.95 5.40 1.61
CA SER A 372 10.63 6.02 1.44
C SER A 372 10.54 7.42 2.07
N SER A 373 11.46 7.79 2.98
CA SER A 373 11.57 9.14 3.55
C SER A 373 12.18 10.18 2.58
N ARG A 374 12.88 9.74 1.53
CA ARG A 374 13.54 10.59 0.52
C ARG A 374 12.61 11.06 -0.60
N TRP A 375 11.31 10.78 -0.47
CA TRP A 375 10.28 11.24 -1.40
C TRP A 375 10.31 12.76 -1.73
N PRO A 376 10.73 13.70 -0.83
CA PRO A 376 10.78 15.12 -1.16
C PRO A 376 11.80 15.50 -2.24
N GLU A 377 12.74 14.61 -2.55
CA GLU A 377 13.75 14.80 -3.59
C GLU A 377 13.18 14.59 -5.00
N VAL A 378 12.06 13.86 -5.13
CA VAL A 378 11.38 13.61 -6.42
C VAL A 378 10.25 14.63 -6.61
N ARG A 379 10.63 15.87 -6.92
CA ARG A 379 9.67 16.98 -7.15
C ARG A 379 8.95 16.84 -8.48
N ALA A 380 7.67 17.19 -8.52
CA ALA A 380 6.81 17.10 -9.70
C ALA A 380 7.39 17.78 -10.95
N ARG A 381 7.97 18.99 -10.78
CA ARG A 381 8.61 19.73 -11.88
C ARG A 381 9.86 19.02 -12.38
N ALA A 382 10.80 18.70 -11.48
CA ALA A 382 12.03 17.99 -11.83
C ALA A 382 11.74 16.67 -12.56
N PHE A 383 10.76 15.90 -12.07
CA PHE A 383 10.41 14.63 -12.69
C PHE A 383 9.71 14.79 -14.05
N SER A 384 8.89 15.83 -14.25
CA SER A 384 8.34 16.18 -15.58
C SER A 384 9.46 16.56 -16.56
N GLU A 385 10.45 17.37 -16.14
CA GLU A 385 11.62 17.71 -16.96
C GLU A 385 12.46 16.46 -17.31
N VAL A 386 12.63 15.52 -16.37
CA VAL A 386 13.29 14.22 -16.60
C VAL A 386 12.51 13.35 -17.60
N LEU A 387 11.19 13.19 -17.42
CA LEU A 387 10.36 12.41 -18.34
C LEU A 387 10.38 13.00 -19.75
N GLY A 388 10.28 14.33 -19.87
CA GLY A 388 10.40 15.05 -21.14
C GLY A 388 11.76 14.82 -21.82
N TRP A 389 12.85 14.83 -21.05
CA TRP A 389 14.19 14.52 -21.56
C TRP A 389 14.31 13.05 -22.01
N LEU A 390 13.85 12.10 -21.20
CA LEU A 390 13.89 10.67 -21.53
C LEU A 390 13.07 10.33 -22.79
N LYS A 391 11.93 10.99 -22.99
CA LYS A 391 11.06 10.84 -24.18
C LYS A 391 11.75 11.25 -25.49
N LEU A 392 12.88 11.95 -25.44
CA LEU A 392 13.72 12.28 -26.61
C LEU A 392 14.85 11.28 -26.88
N HIS A 393 15.17 10.42 -25.91
CA HIS A 393 16.33 9.50 -25.98
C HIS A 393 15.94 8.02 -26.08
N TYR A 394 14.70 7.67 -25.73
CA TYR A 394 14.16 6.30 -25.74
C TYR A 394 12.85 6.20 -26.54
N ASP A 395 12.66 5.11 -27.27
CA ASP A 395 11.40 4.80 -27.95
C ASP A 395 10.25 4.63 -26.94
N ILE A 396 10.53 3.99 -25.79
CA ILE A 396 9.58 3.78 -24.70
C ILE A 396 10.24 4.06 -23.35
N VAL A 397 9.58 4.88 -22.52
CA VAL A 397 9.89 5.09 -21.09
C VAL A 397 8.79 4.40 -20.28
N ILE A 398 9.16 3.53 -19.34
CA ILE A 398 8.23 2.79 -18.49
C ILE A 398 8.41 3.22 -17.04
N CYS A 399 7.36 3.73 -16.41
CA CYS A 399 7.36 4.12 -15.00
C CYS A 399 6.60 3.09 -14.16
N ASP A 400 7.25 2.46 -13.18
CA ASP A 400 6.55 1.76 -12.09
C ASP A 400 6.26 2.76 -10.97
N VAL A 401 5.02 2.89 -10.52
CA VAL A 401 4.61 3.94 -9.56
C VAL A 401 3.78 3.42 -8.39
N ALA A 402 3.78 4.19 -7.30
CA ALA A 402 3.00 3.91 -6.11
C ALA A 402 1.49 4.01 -6.36
N ALA A 403 0.69 3.30 -5.55
CA ALA A 403 -0.78 3.34 -5.65
C ALA A 403 -1.44 4.69 -5.27
N PRO A 404 -0.99 5.40 -4.20
CA PRO A 404 -1.57 6.68 -3.78
C PRO A 404 -1.62 7.76 -4.87
N ILE A 405 -2.73 8.50 -4.91
CA ILE A 405 -2.98 9.64 -5.82
C ILE A 405 -3.63 10.83 -5.11
N GLU A 406 -3.79 10.74 -3.79
CA GLU A 406 -4.24 11.81 -2.92
C GLU A 406 -3.35 13.05 -3.13
N VAL A 407 -3.98 14.22 -3.16
CA VAL A 407 -3.28 15.51 -3.27
C VAL A 407 -3.34 16.15 -1.89
N ASP A 408 -2.19 16.29 -1.23
CA ASP A 408 -2.08 16.96 0.06
C ASP A 408 -2.64 18.40 -0.05
N GLU A 409 -3.59 18.78 0.82
CA GLU A 409 -4.14 20.15 0.84
C GLU A 409 -3.07 21.14 1.35
N GLU A 410 -2.68 22.09 0.51
CA GLU A 410 -1.65 23.10 0.82
C GLU A 410 -2.17 24.13 1.84
N LEU A 411 -1.85 23.92 3.12
CA LEU A 411 -2.08 24.88 4.22
C LEU A 411 -0.78 25.55 4.70
N THR A 412 0.09 25.96 3.77
CA THR A 412 1.35 26.66 4.06
C THR A 412 1.46 28.01 3.36
N PHE A 413 1.84 29.05 4.13
CA PHE A 413 2.00 30.42 3.64
C PHE A 413 3.29 30.67 2.84
N ASP A 414 4.28 29.77 2.91
CA ASP A 414 5.65 29.95 2.38
C ASP A 414 5.94 29.22 1.05
N GLY A 415 4.92 29.08 0.19
CA GLY A 415 5.07 28.54 -1.17
C GLY A 415 4.86 27.02 -1.31
N PRO A 416 5.07 26.47 -2.52
CA PRO A 416 4.70 25.09 -2.85
C PRO A 416 5.64 24.09 -2.17
N ALA A 417 5.13 23.42 -1.13
CA ALA A 417 5.78 22.28 -0.51
C ALA A 417 5.84 21.08 -1.48
N PRO A 418 6.85 20.20 -1.36
CA PRO A 418 6.83 18.92 -2.08
C PRO A 418 5.62 18.09 -1.61
N ARG A 419 4.88 17.48 -2.54
CA ARG A 419 3.70 16.65 -2.26
C ARG A 419 4.07 15.16 -2.24
N ARG A 420 3.48 14.36 -1.34
CA ARG A 420 3.91 12.96 -1.10
C ARG A 420 3.84 12.08 -2.35
N ASN A 421 2.82 12.33 -3.17
CA ASN A 421 2.46 11.57 -4.36
C ASN A 421 2.94 12.20 -5.67
N ALA A 422 3.85 13.19 -5.61
CA ALA A 422 4.31 13.95 -6.77
C ALA A 422 4.81 13.05 -7.93
N ALA A 423 5.60 12.01 -7.62
CA ALA A 423 6.11 11.08 -8.63
C ALA A 423 4.97 10.35 -9.38
N THR A 424 4.03 9.73 -8.67
CA THR A 424 2.87 9.04 -9.26
C THR A 424 2.02 10.00 -10.09
N LEU A 425 1.68 11.18 -9.53
CA LEU A 425 0.83 12.17 -10.20
C LEU A 425 1.47 12.70 -11.49
N THR A 426 2.77 13.03 -11.46
CA THR A 426 3.51 13.48 -12.64
C THR A 426 3.61 12.38 -13.70
N ALA A 427 3.91 11.14 -13.33
CA ALA A 427 3.97 10.03 -14.28
C ALA A 427 2.62 9.80 -14.98
N LEU A 428 1.51 9.84 -14.24
CA LEU A 428 0.16 9.68 -14.78
C LEU A 428 -0.23 10.84 -15.72
N ALA A 429 0.12 12.08 -15.36
CA ALA A 429 -0.14 13.26 -16.19
C ALA A 429 0.66 13.27 -17.51
N GLU A 430 1.91 12.80 -17.51
CA GLU A 430 2.80 12.80 -18.70
C GLU A 430 2.64 11.55 -19.59
N SER A 431 1.81 10.58 -19.19
CA SER A 431 1.69 9.27 -19.85
C SER A 431 0.94 9.29 -21.18
N ASP A 432 1.49 8.61 -22.20
CA ASP A 432 0.75 8.27 -23.42
C ASP A 432 -0.12 7.01 -23.22
N ARG A 433 0.28 6.12 -22.29
CA ARG A 433 -0.52 4.97 -21.83
C ARG A 433 -0.38 4.73 -20.33
N VAL A 434 -1.49 4.35 -19.68
CA VAL A 434 -1.51 3.90 -18.28
C VAL A 434 -2.05 2.47 -18.20
N ILE A 435 -1.28 1.58 -17.59
CA ILE A 435 -1.68 0.20 -17.28
C ILE A 435 -2.09 0.15 -15.81
N VAL A 436 -3.40 0.07 -15.53
CA VAL A 436 -3.97 0.05 -14.18
C VAL A 436 -4.16 -1.41 -13.74
N VAL A 437 -3.43 -1.82 -12.71
CA VAL A 437 -3.35 -3.21 -12.24
C VAL A 437 -4.10 -3.40 -10.91
N GLY A 438 -5.07 -4.32 -10.89
CA GLY A 438 -5.69 -4.84 -9.67
C GLY A 438 -5.32 -6.31 -9.40
N GLU A 439 -5.64 -6.86 -8.23
CA GLU A 439 -5.52 -8.31 -7.99
C GLU A 439 -6.83 -9.05 -8.37
N ALA A 440 -6.69 -10.19 -9.04
CA ALA A 440 -7.76 -11.03 -9.53
C ALA A 440 -8.37 -11.92 -8.42
N ASP A 441 -8.91 -11.28 -7.39
CA ASP A 441 -9.65 -11.94 -6.31
C ASP A 441 -10.83 -11.09 -5.79
N VAL A 442 -11.46 -11.55 -4.71
CA VAL A 442 -12.65 -10.92 -4.09
C VAL A 442 -12.38 -9.57 -3.44
N VAL A 443 -11.11 -9.21 -3.21
CA VAL A 443 -10.69 -7.93 -2.60
C VAL A 443 -10.17 -6.97 -3.69
N GLY A 444 -9.36 -7.48 -4.63
CA GLY A 444 -8.75 -6.67 -5.68
C GLY A 444 -9.72 -6.21 -6.76
N LEU A 445 -10.75 -6.99 -7.12
CA LEU A 445 -11.76 -6.57 -8.10
C LEU A 445 -12.56 -5.34 -7.63
N PRO A 446 -13.16 -5.29 -6.41
CA PRO A 446 -13.81 -4.09 -5.90
C PRO A 446 -12.86 -2.88 -5.80
N ARG A 447 -11.59 -3.09 -5.42
CA ARG A 447 -10.58 -2.02 -5.39
C ARG A 447 -10.33 -1.43 -6.78
N LEU A 448 -10.19 -2.27 -7.81
CA LEU A 448 -9.96 -1.81 -9.18
C LEU A 448 -11.18 -1.07 -9.75
N ILE A 449 -12.40 -1.54 -9.43
CA ILE A 449 -13.64 -0.85 -9.83
C ILE A 449 -13.73 0.54 -9.21
N ASN A 450 -13.41 0.68 -7.91
CA ASN A 450 -13.43 1.98 -7.24
C ASN A 450 -12.34 2.92 -7.80
N LEU A 451 -11.12 2.42 -8.01
CA LEU A 451 -10.04 3.20 -8.61
C LEU A 451 -10.40 3.69 -10.03
N ALA A 452 -11.04 2.84 -10.84
CA ALA A 452 -11.50 3.22 -12.17
C ALA A 452 -12.62 4.27 -12.16
N ARG A 453 -13.43 4.35 -11.09
CA ARG A 453 -14.39 5.44 -10.89
C ARG A 453 -13.70 6.74 -10.51
N GLU A 454 -12.76 6.67 -9.57
CA GLU A 454 -11.96 7.83 -9.17
C GLU A 454 -11.23 8.46 -10.38
N VAL A 455 -10.66 7.63 -11.26
CA VAL A 455 -10.05 8.06 -12.54
C VAL A 455 -11.07 8.72 -13.49
N GLN A 456 -12.34 8.29 -13.49
CA GLN A 456 -13.40 8.92 -14.29
C GLN A 456 -13.91 10.23 -13.69
N GLU A 457 -13.86 10.37 -12.37
CA GLU A 457 -14.23 11.57 -11.63
C GLU A 457 -13.12 12.63 -11.66
N ARG A 458 -11.85 12.21 -11.69
CA ARG A 458 -10.64 13.05 -11.72
C ARG A 458 -10.04 13.20 -13.12
N SER A 459 -10.63 14.08 -13.91
CA SER A 459 -10.12 14.45 -15.24
C SER A 459 -8.78 15.23 -15.23
N ASP A 460 -8.29 15.63 -14.05
CA ASP A 460 -6.99 16.25 -13.82
C ASP A 460 -5.83 15.23 -13.77
N LEU A 461 -6.11 13.97 -13.43
CA LEU A 461 -5.10 12.97 -13.06
C LEU A 461 -4.32 12.43 -14.27
N ILE A 462 -4.96 12.37 -15.44
CA ILE A 462 -4.43 11.74 -16.65
C ILE A 462 -4.72 12.68 -17.84
N ALA A 463 -3.74 12.88 -18.72
CA ALA A 463 -3.90 13.78 -19.86
C ALA A 463 -5.03 13.35 -20.82
N PRO A 464 -5.77 14.31 -21.43
CA PRO A 464 -6.77 14.00 -22.45
C PRO A 464 -6.18 13.24 -23.64
N GLY A 465 -6.71 12.05 -23.93
CA GLY A 465 -6.26 11.20 -25.04
C GLY A 465 -5.28 10.09 -24.65
N THR A 466 -4.79 10.06 -23.40
CA THR A 466 -3.99 8.94 -22.88
C THR A 466 -4.78 7.63 -22.93
N SER A 467 -4.12 6.56 -23.37
CA SER A 467 -4.71 5.21 -23.44
C SER A 467 -4.67 4.57 -22.05
N VAL A 468 -5.81 4.48 -21.36
CA VAL A 468 -5.91 3.79 -20.06
C VAL A 468 -6.43 2.35 -20.26
N GLN A 469 -5.74 1.37 -19.67
CA GLN A 469 -6.13 -0.05 -19.70
C GLN A 469 -6.26 -0.61 -18.28
N TYR A 470 -7.26 -1.45 -18.04
CA TYR A 470 -7.55 -2.07 -16.75
C TYR A 470 -7.30 -3.58 -16.78
N TRP A 471 -6.40 -4.05 -15.92
CA TRP A 471 -5.95 -5.44 -15.88
C TRP A 471 -6.06 -6.02 -14.46
N LEU A 472 -6.61 -7.25 -14.35
CA LEU A 472 -6.59 -8.01 -13.10
C LEU A 472 -5.46 -9.04 -13.14
N ASN A 473 -4.46 -8.88 -12.29
CA ASN A 473 -3.31 -9.76 -12.22
C ASN A 473 -3.50 -10.90 -11.19
N ARG A 474 -2.73 -11.97 -11.36
CA ARG A 474 -2.65 -13.13 -10.46
C ARG A 474 -3.94 -13.96 -10.31
N SER A 475 -4.68 -14.16 -11.39
CA SER A 475 -5.87 -15.00 -11.40
C SER A 475 -5.53 -16.45 -11.02
N ARG A 476 -6.15 -16.93 -9.94
CA ARG A 476 -5.98 -18.28 -9.37
C ARG A 476 -7.33 -19.00 -9.40
N ARG A 477 -7.35 -20.21 -9.96
CA ARG A 477 -8.57 -21.03 -10.07
C ARG A 477 -9.17 -21.35 -8.69
N GLU A 478 -8.33 -21.47 -7.67
CA GLU A 478 -8.71 -21.73 -6.29
C GLU A 478 -9.38 -20.51 -5.64
N ALA A 479 -8.97 -19.29 -6.01
CA ALA A 479 -9.48 -18.05 -5.43
C ALA A 479 -10.75 -17.53 -6.14
N ALA A 480 -10.84 -17.70 -7.46
CA ALA A 480 -11.94 -17.17 -8.29
C ALA A 480 -12.87 -18.27 -8.89
N GLY A 481 -12.57 -19.54 -8.64
CA GLY A 481 -13.37 -20.68 -9.04
C GLY A 481 -13.27 -21.03 -10.53
N PHE A 482 -14.26 -21.77 -11.04
CA PHE A 482 -14.31 -22.14 -12.46
C PHE A 482 -14.56 -20.93 -13.36
N ASN A 483 -13.83 -20.86 -14.49
CA ASN A 483 -13.80 -19.75 -15.45
C ASN A 483 -13.71 -18.34 -14.79
N PRO A 484 -12.57 -18.03 -14.14
CA PRO A 484 -12.43 -16.83 -13.34
C PRO A 484 -12.46 -15.54 -14.17
N GLU A 485 -11.89 -15.56 -15.38
CA GLU A 485 -11.88 -14.39 -16.27
C GLU A 485 -13.28 -13.95 -16.68
N ALA A 486 -14.12 -14.87 -17.17
CA ALA A 486 -15.48 -14.53 -17.59
C ALA A 486 -16.28 -13.92 -16.42
N LYS A 487 -16.17 -14.50 -15.22
CA LYS A 487 -16.82 -13.95 -14.02
C LYS A 487 -16.32 -12.55 -13.66
N MET A 488 -15.02 -12.28 -13.79
CA MET A 488 -14.46 -10.96 -13.51
C MET A 488 -14.97 -9.93 -14.51
N ARG A 489 -15.00 -10.27 -15.81
CA ARG A 489 -15.58 -9.44 -16.87
C ARG A 489 -17.08 -9.17 -16.66
N ASP A 490 -17.85 -10.20 -16.29
CA ASP A 490 -19.29 -10.11 -16.00
C ASP A 490 -19.61 -9.25 -14.77
N ASN A 491 -18.72 -9.21 -13.77
CA ASN A 491 -18.90 -8.33 -12.61
C ASN A 491 -18.47 -6.90 -12.93
N TRP A 492 -17.34 -6.73 -13.63
CA TRP A 492 -16.85 -5.42 -14.07
C TRP A 492 -17.91 -4.65 -14.90
N SER A 493 -18.49 -5.31 -15.91
CA SER A 493 -19.48 -4.71 -16.82
C SER A 493 -20.82 -4.32 -16.18
N ARG A 494 -21.08 -4.74 -14.93
CA ARG A 494 -22.23 -4.28 -14.14
C ARG A 494 -22.02 -2.91 -13.49
N TYR A 495 -20.77 -2.50 -13.33
CA TYR A 495 -20.38 -1.33 -12.56
C TYR A 495 -19.71 -0.23 -13.39
N LEU A 496 -19.15 -0.58 -14.56
CA LEU A 496 -18.35 0.28 -15.41
C LEU A 496 -18.66 0.03 -16.90
N SER A 497 -18.69 1.10 -17.69
CA SER A 497 -18.87 1.07 -19.14
C SER A 497 -17.55 0.94 -19.92
N VAL A 498 -16.43 1.33 -19.31
CA VAL A 498 -15.08 1.04 -19.84
C VAL A 498 -14.82 -0.46 -19.81
N PRO A 499 -14.09 -1.03 -20.79
CA PRO A 499 -13.76 -2.45 -20.78
C PRO A 499 -12.78 -2.79 -19.65
N LEU A 500 -12.81 -4.06 -19.23
CA LEU A 500 -11.66 -4.70 -18.58
C LEU A 500 -10.82 -5.28 -19.72
N ASP A 501 -9.56 -4.91 -19.85
CA ASP A 501 -8.70 -5.35 -20.95
C ASP A 501 -8.36 -6.85 -20.81
N GLY A 502 -7.92 -7.27 -19.62
CA GLY A 502 -7.59 -8.67 -19.40
C GLY A 502 -7.44 -9.14 -17.95
N VAL A 503 -7.35 -10.47 -17.82
CA VAL A 503 -7.16 -11.19 -16.57
C VAL A 503 -5.94 -12.10 -16.72
N ILE A 504 -4.88 -11.80 -15.98
CA ILE A 504 -3.57 -12.46 -16.12
C ILE A 504 -3.51 -13.66 -15.15
N PRO A 505 -3.18 -14.88 -15.62
CA PRO A 505 -3.09 -16.06 -14.75
C PRO A 505 -1.89 -15.99 -13.80
N TYR A 506 -2.00 -16.62 -12.62
CA TYR A 506 -0.87 -16.79 -11.70
C TYR A 506 -0.29 -18.20 -11.75
N GLU A 507 1.00 -18.31 -12.09
CA GLU A 507 1.75 -19.55 -11.95
C GLU A 507 2.87 -19.39 -10.91
N ARG A 508 2.57 -19.74 -9.65
CA ARG A 508 3.48 -19.57 -8.51
C ARG A 508 4.89 -20.10 -8.78
N LYS A 509 5.02 -21.34 -9.29
CA LYS A 509 6.32 -22.00 -9.48
C LYS A 509 7.26 -21.26 -10.44
N ILE A 510 6.72 -20.69 -11.53
CA ILE A 510 7.55 -19.90 -12.45
C ILE A 510 7.86 -18.53 -11.85
N MET A 511 6.88 -17.85 -11.25
CA MET A 511 7.10 -16.53 -10.64
C MET A 511 8.12 -16.57 -9.49
N ASP A 512 8.08 -17.59 -8.64
CA ASP A 512 9.03 -17.78 -7.55
C ASP A 512 10.44 -18.13 -8.06
N ARG A 513 10.58 -18.74 -9.26
CA ARG A 513 11.88 -18.89 -9.93
C ARG A 513 12.38 -17.55 -10.46
N LEU A 514 11.57 -16.85 -11.25
CA LEU A 514 11.97 -15.60 -11.90
C LEU A 514 12.49 -14.59 -10.86
N ARG A 515 11.75 -14.41 -9.76
CA ARG A 515 12.12 -13.53 -8.64
C ARG A 515 13.40 -13.95 -7.90
N ARG A 516 13.69 -15.26 -7.82
CA ARG A 516 14.94 -15.74 -7.21
C ARG A 516 16.16 -15.38 -8.06
N ASN A 517 15.98 -15.36 -9.38
CA ASN A 517 17.06 -15.32 -10.35
C ASN A 517 17.22 -13.94 -11.05
N GLY A 518 16.37 -12.95 -10.76
CA GLY A 518 16.31 -11.69 -11.52
C GLY A 518 15.82 -11.85 -12.98
N GLU A 519 15.31 -13.02 -13.37
CA GLU A 519 15.01 -13.34 -14.77
C GLU A 519 13.68 -12.73 -15.25
N ALA A 520 13.65 -12.20 -16.48
CA ALA A 520 12.40 -11.84 -17.15
C ALA A 520 11.67 -13.10 -17.67
N LEU A 521 10.34 -13.13 -17.57
CA LEU A 521 9.50 -14.28 -17.96
C LEU A 521 9.74 -14.72 -19.40
N LEU A 522 9.87 -13.75 -20.31
CA LEU A 522 10.09 -13.93 -21.73
C LEU A 522 11.32 -14.81 -22.04
N GLU A 523 12.33 -14.76 -21.18
CA GLU A 523 13.59 -15.50 -21.33
C GLU A 523 13.55 -16.95 -20.85
N VAL A 524 12.48 -17.30 -20.15
CA VAL A 524 12.28 -18.60 -19.49
C VAL A 524 11.10 -19.35 -20.11
N ALA A 525 10.01 -18.64 -20.39
CA ALA A 525 8.79 -19.17 -20.98
C ALA A 525 8.19 -18.18 -22.01
N PRO A 526 8.85 -17.96 -23.16
CA PRO A 526 8.44 -16.97 -24.17
C PRO A 526 7.03 -17.19 -24.75
N ARG A 527 6.46 -18.40 -24.59
CA ARG A 527 5.13 -18.77 -25.08
C ARG A 527 4.05 -18.77 -23.98
N HIS A 528 4.37 -18.34 -22.76
CA HIS A 528 3.43 -18.33 -21.64
C HIS A 528 2.32 -17.30 -21.87
N ALA A 529 1.09 -17.61 -21.45
CA ALA A 529 -0.06 -16.71 -21.56
C ALA A 529 0.16 -15.29 -20.97
N MET A 530 1.00 -15.14 -19.93
CA MET A 530 1.33 -13.81 -19.39
C MET A 530 2.13 -12.95 -20.37
N VAL A 531 3.01 -13.55 -21.21
CA VAL A 531 3.74 -12.82 -22.26
C VAL A 531 2.79 -12.28 -23.32
N GLN A 532 1.70 -13.00 -23.63
CA GLN A 532 0.67 -12.54 -24.56
C GLN A 532 -0.10 -11.33 -24.00
N ALA A 533 -0.38 -11.33 -22.69
CA ALA A 533 -0.98 -10.17 -22.01
C ALA A 533 -0.04 -8.95 -22.03
N PHE A 534 1.26 -9.15 -21.76
CA PHE A 534 2.26 -8.07 -21.85
C PHE A 534 2.39 -7.51 -23.27
N ASP A 535 2.22 -8.34 -24.30
CA ASP A 535 2.27 -7.84 -25.68
C ASP A 535 1.04 -7.00 -26.06
N ALA A 536 -0.15 -7.39 -25.58
CA ALA A 536 -1.37 -6.59 -25.73
C ALA A 536 -1.27 -5.24 -24.98
N MET A 537 -0.64 -5.19 -23.81
CA MET A 537 -0.35 -3.93 -23.09
C MET A 537 0.53 -2.96 -23.90
N LEU A 538 1.42 -3.49 -24.75
CA LEU A 538 2.33 -2.70 -25.59
C LEU A 538 1.80 -2.47 -27.01
N GLU A 539 0.62 -2.99 -27.36
CA GLU A 539 0.05 -2.84 -28.70
C GLU A 539 -0.17 -1.37 -29.07
N GLY A 540 0.41 -0.94 -30.18
CA GLY A 540 0.38 0.46 -30.63
C GLY A 540 1.33 1.41 -29.89
N MET A 541 2.12 0.93 -28.92
CA MET A 541 3.16 1.73 -28.26
C MET A 541 4.43 1.85 -29.10
N TYR A 542 4.82 0.75 -29.77
CA TYR A 542 6.02 0.70 -30.59
C TYR A 542 6.02 1.74 -31.72
N ALA A 543 7.15 2.40 -31.92
CA ALA A 543 7.41 3.08 -33.17
C ALA A 543 7.53 2.01 -34.27
N VAL A 544 6.60 2.03 -35.24
CA VAL A 544 6.79 1.28 -36.49
C VAL A 544 8.07 1.80 -37.13
N ARG A 545 9.16 1.03 -37.02
CA ARG A 545 10.41 1.33 -37.73
C ARG A 545 10.09 1.40 -39.22
N PRO A 546 10.64 2.38 -39.97
CA PRO A 546 10.69 2.28 -41.42
C PRO A 546 11.33 0.93 -41.80
N VAL A 547 10.71 0.21 -42.72
CA VAL A 547 11.31 -1.00 -43.28
C VAL A 547 12.58 -0.57 -44.03
N GLY A 548 13.74 -1.07 -43.58
CA GLY A 548 15.02 -0.93 -44.28
C GLY A 548 15.22 -2.01 -45.33
#